data_AF-A0A9Q8PM85-F1
#
_entry.id   AF-A0A9Q8PM85-F1
#
_cell.length_a   1.000
_cell.length_b   1.000
_cell.length_c   1.000
_cell.angle_alpha   90.00
_cell.angle_beta   90.00
_cell.angle_gamma   90.00
#
_symmetry.space_group_name_H-M   'P 1'
#
loop_
_entity.id
_entity.type
_entity.pdbx_description
1 polymer ?
#
loop_
_entity_poly.entity_id
_entity_poly.type
_entity_poly.pdbx_seq_one_letter_code
_entity_poly.pdbx_strand_id
1 'polypeptide(L)'
;MARPPASPPKSTDDTFNATTYGPTCPQSITNEFFSREDEDCLNLDIWAPSSGTNLPVFVYMYGGAMVTGSNSNPQIQGTNFAREGVVYVNFNTRESVWASANSKESDGEEVQNFGMLDVEMVMEWVHENIEAFGGNDSHIVFAGHSSGSVHVDYYLWRHPATWLAGAVEMSANALSGPAYAPPNSALDIVAADVGCPVSLSNQTHSQLSCLKGKSIHDLQTTLFNTSTNTLSTPTIDSTTLFPSSSSTSFTTRPTPLPTSNPANQQKASSSAPSISTPSNNNPTT
;
A
#
# COMPACT_ATOMS: atom_id res chain seq x y z
N MET A 1 -15.43 6.84 2.69
CA MET A 1 -14.33 7.53 1.94
C MET A 1 -13.34 8.14 2.92
N ALA A 2 -12.06 7.91 2.66
CA ALA A 2 -11.01 7.84 3.68
C ALA A 2 -10.46 9.20 4.16
N ARG A 3 -9.90 9.16 5.37
CA ARG A 3 -9.07 10.18 6.02
C ARG A 3 -7.70 9.56 6.32
N PRO A 4 -6.67 10.35 6.69
CA PRO A 4 -5.46 9.77 7.27
C PRO A 4 -5.81 8.75 8.36
N PRO A 5 -5.09 7.63 8.45
CA PRO A 5 -5.38 6.62 9.47
C PRO A 5 -5.28 7.28 10.85
N ALA A 6 -6.23 6.95 11.73
CA ALA A 6 -6.12 7.36 13.12
C ALA A 6 -4.96 6.60 13.77
N SER A 7 -4.29 7.22 14.74
CA SER A 7 -3.28 6.52 15.53
C SER A 7 -3.87 5.22 16.11
N PRO A 8 -3.07 4.15 16.23
CA PRO A 8 -3.52 2.91 16.86
C PRO A 8 -4.16 3.21 18.23
N PRO A 9 -5.26 2.51 18.58
CA PRO A 9 -5.91 2.72 19.86
C PRO A 9 -4.91 2.51 21.00
N LYS A 10 -5.01 3.33 22.04
CA LYS A 10 -4.16 3.18 23.22
C LYS A 10 -4.36 1.79 23.81
N SER A 11 -3.26 1.18 24.26
CA SER A 11 -3.29 -0.09 24.97
C SER A 11 -4.29 -0.02 26.13
N THR A 12 -5.15 -1.04 26.20
CA THR A 12 -6.09 -1.26 27.29
C THR A 12 -5.64 -2.47 28.10
N ASP A 13 -6.06 -2.57 29.37
CA ASP A 13 -5.81 -3.77 30.18
C ASP A 13 -6.62 -5.01 29.69
N ASP A 14 -7.55 -4.81 28.75
CA ASP A 14 -8.34 -5.87 28.14
C ASP A 14 -7.51 -6.76 27.21
N THR A 15 -7.70 -8.07 27.32
CA THR A 15 -7.09 -9.04 26.40
C THR A 15 -7.84 -9.07 25.08
N PHE A 16 -7.13 -8.84 23.97
CA PHE A 16 -7.67 -9.00 22.62
C PHE A 16 -7.48 -10.44 22.11
N ASN A 17 -8.54 -11.04 21.60
CA ASN A 17 -8.48 -12.39 21.01
C ASN A 17 -8.02 -12.32 19.54
N ALA A 18 -6.72 -12.50 19.31
CA ALA A 18 -6.09 -12.50 17.99
C ALA A 18 -5.97 -13.90 17.36
N THR A 19 -6.94 -14.80 17.57
CA THR A 19 -6.90 -16.19 17.03
C THR A 19 -7.59 -16.35 15.68
N THR A 20 -8.24 -15.31 15.17
CA THR A 20 -8.94 -15.28 13.88
C THR A 20 -8.50 -14.07 13.07
N TYR A 21 -8.43 -14.21 11.76
CA TYR A 21 -8.16 -13.09 10.86
C TYR A 21 -9.16 -11.95 11.06
N GLY A 22 -8.64 -10.73 11.10
CA GLY A 22 -9.45 -9.51 11.05
C GLY A 22 -10.10 -9.31 9.68
N PRO A 23 -10.97 -8.31 9.53
CA PRO A 23 -11.61 -7.98 8.27
C PRO A 23 -10.61 -7.56 7.19
N THR A 24 -10.92 -7.89 5.95
CA THR A 24 -10.19 -7.42 4.77
C THR A 24 -10.68 -6.01 4.40
N CYS A 25 -9.81 -5.16 3.85
CA CYS A 25 -10.24 -3.83 3.44
C CYS A 25 -11.20 -3.86 2.25
N PRO A 26 -12.16 -2.92 2.17
CA PRO A 26 -13.05 -2.81 1.02
C PRO A 26 -12.22 -2.55 -0.24
N GLN A 27 -12.57 -3.24 -1.32
CA GLN A 27 -11.74 -3.28 -2.52
C GLN A 27 -12.59 -3.47 -3.77
N SER A 28 -12.01 -3.22 -4.95
CA SER A 28 -12.72 -3.37 -6.22
C SER A 28 -12.94 -4.84 -6.58
N ILE A 29 -11.98 -5.72 -6.29
CA ILE A 29 -12.09 -7.14 -6.65
C ILE A 29 -12.21 -7.97 -5.38
N THR A 30 -13.40 -8.50 -5.13
CA THR A 30 -13.65 -9.39 -3.98
C THR A 30 -13.11 -10.78 -4.26
N ASN A 31 -12.55 -11.45 -3.25
CA ASN A 31 -12.08 -12.82 -3.34
C ASN A 31 -12.63 -13.65 -2.18
N GLU A 32 -13.26 -14.79 -2.48
CA GLU A 32 -13.86 -15.68 -1.48
C GLU A 32 -12.85 -16.33 -0.53
N PHE A 33 -11.55 -16.31 -0.88
CA PHE A 33 -10.47 -16.79 -0.02
C PHE A 33 -10.03 -15.77 1.04
N PHE A 34 -10.52 -14.53 0.98
CA PHE A 34 -10.21 -13.50 1.96
C PHE A 34 -11.26 -13.50 3.09
N SER A 35 -10.90 -12.93 4.24
CA SER A 35 -11.86 -12.64 5.30
C SER A 35 -12.93 -11.66 4.83
N ARG A 36 -14.04 -11.58 5.58
CA ARG A 36 -15.12 -10.62 5.31
C ARG A 36 -14.57 -9.20 5.19
N GLU A 37 -15.10 -8.43 4.24
CA GLU A 37 -14.77 -7.01 4.10
C GLU A 37 -15.46 -6.14 5.16
N ASP A 38 -14.71 -5.15 5.67
CA ASP A 38 -15.21 -4.10 6.56
C ASP A 38 -14.34 -2.83 6.42
N GLU A 39 -14.86 -1.64 6.74
CA GLU A 39 -14.01 -0.44 6.80
C GLU A 39 -13.09 -0.45 8.05
N ASP A 40 -13.43 -1.23 9.07
CA ASP A 40 -12.53 -1.55 10.20
C ASP A 40 -11.55 -2.69 9.83
N CYS A 41 -10.67 -2.40 8.88
CA CYS A 41 -9.80 -3.39 8.25
C CYS A 41 -8.30 -3.20 8.50
N LEU A 42 -7.88 -2.14 9.19
CA LEU A 42 -6.47 -1.84 9.44
C LEU A 42 -5.94 -2.73 10.57
N ASN A 43 -5.67 -3.98 10.21
CA ASN A 43 -5.12 -5.01 11.09
C ASN A 43 -3.88 -5.66 10.47
N LEU A 44 -3.13 -6.38 11.30
CA LEU A 44 -1.95 -7.15 10.94
C LEU A 44 -1.98 -8.51 11.62
N ASP A 45 -1.34 -9.49 11.00
CA ASP A 45 -1.16 -10.82 11.56
C ASP A 45 0.32 -11.10 11.82
N ILE A 46 0.62 -11.80 12.92
CA ILE A 46 1.98 -12.10 13.36
C ILE A 46 2.13 -13.61 13.53
N TRP A 47 3.14 -14.18 12.87
CA TRP A 47 3.62 -15.55 13.14
C TRP A 47 5.00 -15.45 13.75
N ALA A 48 5.11 -15.87 15.00
CA ALA A 48 6.37 -15.90 15.73
C ALA A 48 6.73 -17.34 16.13
N PRO A 49 8.02 -17.68 16.24
CA PRO A 49 8.44 -18.93 16.87
C PRO A 49 7.91 -19.02 18.31
N SER A 50 7.66 -20.23 18.81
CA SER A 50 7.14 -20.43 20.18
C SER A 50 8.11 -20.02 21.30
N SER A 51 9.38 -19.81 20.96
CA SER A 51 10.45 -19.38 21.86
C SER A 51 11.53 -18.68 21.07
N GLY A 52 12.19 -17.71 21.69
CA GLY A 52 13.27 -16.94 21.09
C GLY A 52 13.09 -15.46 21.39
N THR A 53 14.20 -14.73 21.32
CA THR A 53 14.24 -13.28 21.50
C THR A 53 15.25 -12.73 20.51
N ASN A 54 15.15 -11.45 20.18
CA ASN A 54 16.08 -10.78 19.27
C ASN A 54 16.12 -11.47 17.87
N LEU A 55 14.98 -11.95 17.41
CA LEU A 55 14.83 -12.68 16.14
C LEU A 55 14.72 -11.72 14.95
N PRO A 56 15.20 -12.10 13.75
CA PRO A 56 14.93 -11.33 12.53
C PRO A 56 13.43 -11.19 12.30
N VAL A 57 13.02 -10.02 11.81
CA VAL A 57 11.61 -9.71 11.52
C VAL A 57 11.45 -9.52 10.01
N PHE A 58 10.48 -10.22 9.42
CA PHE A 58 10.12 -10.11 8.01
C PHE A 58 8.70 -9.55 7.89
N VAL A 59 8.61 -8.27 7.53
CA VAL A 59 7.32 -7.60 7.28
C VAL A 59 7.00 -7.72 5.79
N TYR A 60 5.85 -8.26 5.45
CA TYR A 60 5.45 -8.56 4.08
C TYR A 60 4.15 -7.86 3.69
N MET A 61 4.21 -7.12 2.59
CA MET A 61 3.03 -6.53 1.95
C MET A 61 2.63 -7.32 0.71
N TYR A 62 1.36 -7.73 0.67
CA TYR A 62 0.80 -8.44 -0.47
C TYR A 62 0.72 -7.57 -1.72
N GLY A 63 0.56 -8.22 -2.87
CA GLY A 63 0.22 -7.57 -4.13
C GLY A 63 -1.26 -7.64 -4.44
N GLY A 64 -1.68 -6.83 -5.39
CA GLY A 64 -3.04 -6.81 -5.94
C GLY A 64 -3.34 -5.52 -6.69
N ALA A 65 -2.30 -4.97 -7.33
CA ALA A 65 -2.37 -3.78 -8.17
C ALA A 65 -3.04 -2.55 -7.51
N MET A 66 -2.96 -2.43 -6.17
CA MET A 66 -3.59 -1.36 -5.38
C MET A 66 -5.13 -1.32 -5.45
N VAL A 67 -5.77 -2.43 -5.85
CA VAL A 67 -7.24 -2.52 -5.99
C VAL A 67 -7.83 -3.76 -5.33
N THR A 68 -6.99 -4.65 -4.81
CA THR A 68 -7.36 -5.91 -4.16
C THR A 68 -6.21 -6.44 -3.33
N GLY A 69 -6.52 -7.34 -2.39
CA GLY A 69 -5.55 -8.03 -1.57
C GLY A 69 -6.04 -8.18 -0.13
N SER A 70 -5.33 -9.01 0.64
CA SER A 70 -5.64 -9.26 2.05
C SER A 70 -4.48 -9.97 2.75
N ASN A 71 -4.24 -9.59 4.01
CA ASN A 71 -3.35 -10.31 4.93
C ASN A 71 -3.87 -11.72 5.27
N SER A 72 -5.19 -11.94 5.17
CA SER A 72 -5.84 -13.23 5.40
C SER A 72 -5.66 -14.22 4.25
N ASN A 73 -5.01 -13.83 3.15
CA ASN A 73 -4.78 -14.71 2.01
C ASN A 73 -3.98 -15.97 2.46
N PRO A 74 -4.53 -17.19 2.30
CA PRO A 74 -3.87 -18.41 2.77
C PRO A 74 -2.54 -18.68 2.08
N GLN A 75 -2.25 -18.05 0.94
CA GLN A 75 -1.00 -18.22 0.19
C GLN A 75 0.19 -17.47 0.77
N ILE A 76 -0.04 -16.53 1.72
CA ILE A 76 1.02 -15.67 2.28
C ILE A 76 1.20 -15.86 3.78
N GLN A 77 0.75 -16.99 4.35
CA GLN A 77 0.87 -17.23 5.79
C GLN A 77 2.33 -17.39 6.24
N GLY A 78 2.64 -16.84 7.42
CA GLY A 78 3.99 -16.79 7.99
C GLY A 78 4.51 -18.09 8.63
N THR A 79 3.75 -19.20 8.58
CA THR A 79 4.09 -20.44 9.33
C THR A 79 5.49 -20.97 9.02
N ASN A 80 5.94 -20.90 7.77
CA ASN A 80 7.27 -21.38 7.39
C ASN A 80 8.39 -20.47 7.91
N PHE A 81 8.16 -19.15 7.96
CA PHE A 81 9.11 -18.21 8.56
C PHE A 81 9.26 -18.45 10.07
N ALA A 82 8.14 -18.60 10.78
CA ALA A 82 8.16 -18.89 12.23
C ALA A 82 8.86 -20.23 12.55
N ARG A 83 8.72 -21.24 11.70
CA ARG A 83 9.46 -22.52 11.86
C ARG A 83 10.97 -22.38 11.72
N GLU A 84 11.42 -21.41 10.93
CA GLU A 84 12.83 -21.12 10.67
C GLU A 84 13.39 -20.02 11.60
N GLY A 85 12.68 -19.67 12.68
CA GLY A 85 13.17 -18.71 13.66
C GLY A 85 13.04 -17.24 13.23
N VAL A 86 12.09 -16.92 12.35
CA VAL A 86 11.83 -15.55 11.88
C VAL A 86 10.44 -15.11 12.34
N VAL A 87 10.34 -13.90 12.90
CA VAL A 87 9.02 -13.29 13.17
C VAL A 87 8.49 -12.73 11.85
N TYR A 88 7.36 -13.24 11.39
CA TYR A 88 6.72 -12.80 10.16
C TYR A 88 5.50 -11.95 10.47
N VAL A 89 5.39 -10.81 9.80
CA VAL A 89 4.25 -9.90 9.91
C VAL A 89 3.69 -9.65 8.51
N ASN A 90 2.38 -9.77 8.33
CA ASN A 90 1.69 -9.21 7.17
C ASN A 90 0.51 -8.35 7.64
N PHE A 91 -0.02 -7.50 6.76
CA PHE A 91 -0.98 -6.48 7.17
C PHE A 91 -1.87 -6.04 6.02
N ASN A 92 -3.01 -5.46 6.38
CA ASN A 92 -3.91 -4.82 5.43
C ASN A 92 -3.57 -3.35 5.23
N THR A 93 -3.79 -2.90 4.00
CA THR A 93 -3.88 -1.49 3.63
C THR A 93 -5.22 -1.24 2.98
N ARG A 94 -5.73 -0.01 3.07
CA ARG A 94 -6.86 0.37 2.21
C ARG A 94 -6.45 0.20 0.75
N GLU A 95 -7.42 -0.18 -0.08
CA GLU A 95 -7.25 -0.42 -1.52
C GLU A 95 -8.15 0.51 -2.34
N SER A 96 -7.84 0.67 -3.63
CA SER A 96 -8.69 1.34 -4.61
C SER A 96 -9.09 2.78 -4.19
N VAL A 97 -10.35 3.19 -4.38
CA VAL A 97 -10.89 4.50 -3.97
C VAL A 97 -10.87 4.74 -2.47
N TRP A 98 -10.73 3.68 -1.66
CA TRP A 98 -10.53 3.83 -0.21
C TRP A 98 -9.06 4.17 0.13
N ALA A 99 -8.11 3.78 -0.72
CA ALA A 99 -6.69 4.09 -0.57
C ALA A 99 -6.28 5.43 -1.19
N SER A 100 -6.82 5.72 -2.37
CA SER A 100 -6.37 6.78 -3.27
C SER A 100 -7.58 7.47 -3.90
N ALA A 101 -8.41 8.12 -3.08
CA ALA A 101 -9.61 8.79 -3.55
C ALA A 101 -9.31 9.87 -4.60
N ASN A 102 -8.18 10.57 -4.47
CA ASN A 102 -7.71 11.58 -5.42
C ASN A 102 -8.79 12.63 -5.78
N SER A 103 -9.62 13.00 -4.82
CA SER A 103 -10.72 13.93 -4.98
C SER A 103 -10.26 15.37 -5.17
N LYS A 104 -10.85 16.06 -6.13
CA LYS A 104 -10.76 17.51 -6.34
C LYS A 104 -11.55 18.30 -5.30
N GLU A 105 -12.45 17.66 -4.56
CA GLU A 105 -13.19 18.28 -3.46
C GLU A 105 -12.33 18.43 -2.20
N SER A 106 -11.25 17.67 -2.09
CA SER A 106 -10.15 18.03 -1.20
C SER A 106 -9.37 19.14 -1.89
N ASP A 107 -9.33 20.35 -1.33
CA ASP A 107 -8.78 21.59 -1.90
C ASP A 107 -7.25 21.55 -2.21
N GLY A 108 -6.68 20.39 -2.53
CA GLY A 108 -5.25 20.15 -2.72
C GLY A 108 -4.43 20.18 -1.43
N GLU A 109 -5.05 20.51 -0.30
CA GLU A 109 -4.39 20.65 1.01
C GLU A 109 -4.44 19.37 1.87
N GLU A 110 -5.34 18.43 1.59
CA GLU A 110 -5.43 17.17 2.34
C GLU A 110 -4.68 16.03 1.63
N VAL A 111 -3.91 15.25 2.40
CA VAL A 111 -3.24 14.03 1.94
C VAL A 111 -4.29 13.03 1.48
N GLN A 112 -4.13 12.46 0.28
CA GLN A 112 -5.09 11.50 -0.29
C GLN A 112 -4.49 10.12 -0.60
N ASN A 113 -3.21 9.92 -0.30
CA ASN A 113 -2.51 8.64 -0.45
C ASN A 113 -2.64 7.81 0.83
N PHE A 114 -3.89 7.52 1.23
CA PHE A 114 -4.21 6.84 2.48
C PHE A 114 -3.58 5.46 2.59
N GLY A 115 -3.53 4.69 1.49
CA GLY A 115 -2.85 3.39 1.49
C GLY A 115 -1.35 3.50 1.80
N MET A 116 -0.70 4.61 1.40
CA MET A 116 0.70 4.85 1.80
C MET A 116 0.79 5.19 3.29
N LEU A 117 -0.13 6.00 3.81
CA LEU A 117 -0.17 6.31 5.25
C LEU A 117 -0.48 5.08 6.11
N ASP A 118 -1.26 4.13 5.60
CA ASP A 118 -1.51 2.86 6.28
C ASP A 118 -0.21 2.06 6.43
N VAL A 119 0.63 2.02 5.39
CA VAL A 119 1.96 1.41 5.46
C VAL A 119 2.82 2.12 6.52
N GLU A 120 2.87 3.45 6.52
CA GLU A 120 3.64 4.22 7.52
C GLU A 120 3.24 3.82 8.95
N MET A 121 1.94 3.79 9.22
CA MET A 121 1.40 3.44 10.53
C MET A 121 1.76 2.00 10.93
N VAL A 122 1.69 1.05 10.00
CA VAL A 122 2.07 -0.35 10.30
C VAL A 122 3.57 -0.45 10.57
N MET A 123 4.41 0.21 9.79
CA MET A 123 5.86 0.15 9.98
C MET A 123 6.27 0.76 11.32
N GLU A 124 5.67 1.87 11.72
CA GLU A 124 5.85 2.48 13.04
C GLU A 124 5.38 1.54 14.15
N TRP A 125 4.17 0.98 14.04
CA TRP A 125 3.63 0.03 15.02
C TRP A 125 4.52 -1.20 15.16
N VAL A 126 4.99 -1.79 14.06
CA VAL A 126 5.88 -2.96 14.11
C VAL A 126 7.18 -2.60 14.81
N HIS A 127 7.81 -1.49 14.47
CA HIS A 127 9.05 -1.05 15.12
C HIS A 127 8.88 -0.89 16.64
N GLU A 128 7.76 -0.29 17.08
CA GLU A 128 7.50 -0.05 18.50
C GLU A 128 7.11 -1.30 19.31
N ASN A 129 6.58 -2.35 18.66
CA ASN A 129 5.91 -3.45 19.37
C ASN A 129 6.53 -4.84 19.13
N ILE A 130 7.35 -5.04 18.10
CA ILE A 130 7.72 -6.40 17.67
C ILE A 130 8.61 -7.15 18.65
N GLU A 131 9.32 -6.46 19.55
CA GLU A 131 10.10 -7.09 20.63
C GLU A 131 9.22 -7.94 21.56
N ALA A 132 7.96 -7.53 21.79
CA ALA A 132 7.00 -8.29 22.59
C ALA A 132 6.67 -9.67 21.99
N PHE A 133 6.90 -9.84 20.68
CA PHE A 133 6.73 -11.08 19.93
C PHE A 133 8.06 -11.82 19.70
N GLY A 134 9.13 -11.39 20.38
CA GLY A 134 10.48 -11.97 20.27
C GLY A 134 11.31 -11.43 19.10
N GLY A 135 10.79 -10.45 18.35
CA GLY A 135 11.51 -9.80 17.25
C GLY A 135 12.64 -8.88 17.72
N ASN A 136 13.48 -8.48 16.77
CA ASN A 136 14.51 -7.46 16.92
C ASN A 136 14.09 -6.24 16.09
N ASP A 137 13.77 -5.13 16.75
CA ASP A 137 13.34 -3.86 16.13
C ASP A 137 14.41 -3.25 15.19
N SER A 138 15.68 -3.57 15.45
CA SER A 138 16.85 -3.15 14.68
C SER A 138 17.19 -4.12 13.53
N HIS A 139 16.44 -5.22 13.38
CA HIS A 139 16.64 -6.22 12.31
C HIS A 139 15.34 -6.56 11.59
N ILE A 140 14.63 -5.51 11.16
CA ILE A 140 13.41 -5.57 10.38
C ILE A 140 13.73 -5.46 8.88
N VAL A 141 13.23 -6.41 8.09
CA VAL A 141 13.23 -6.38 6.62
C VAL A 141 11.82 -6.13 6.12
N PHE A 142 11.64 -5.11 5.28
CA PHE A 142 10.36 -4.84 4.62
C PHE A 142 10.35 -5.40 3.20
N ALA A 143 9.43 -6.31 2.92
CA ALA A 143 9.31 -6.99 1.65
C ALA A 143 7.91 -6.79 1.04
N GLY A 144 7.82 -6.84 -0.28
CA GLY A 144 6.54 -6.77 -0.96
C GLY A 144 6.56 -7.39 -2.34
N HIS A 145 5.40 -7.85 -2.80
CA HIS A 145 5.21 -8.39 -4.15
C HIS A 145 4.29 -7.52 -4.99
N SER A 146 4.64 -7.29 -6.25
CA SER A 146 3.84 -6.49 -7.19
C SER A 146 3.49 -5.12 -6.58
N SER A 147 2.22 -4.75 -6.42
CA SER A 147 1.87 -3.47 -5.75
C SER A 147 2.44 -3.34 -4.34
N GLY A 148 2.58 -4.42 -3.56
CA GLY A 148 3.28 -4.36 -2.27
C GLY A 148 4.75 -3.96 -2.41
N SER A 149 5.41 -4.39 -3.50
CA SER A 149 6.78 -3.97 -3.83
C SER A 149 6.84 -2.48 -4.20
N VAL A 150 5.80 -1.95 -4.84
CA VAL A 150 5.66 -0.51 -5.10
C VAL A 150 5.61 0.28 -3.79
N HIS A 151 4.87 -0.21 -2.79
CA HIS A 151 4.82 0.41 -1.47
C HIS A 151 6.15 0.33 -0.71
N VAL A 152 6.92 -0.75 -0.87
CA VAL A 152 8.29 -0.83 -0.35
C VAL A 152 9.15 0.29 -0.93
N ASP A 153 9.12 0.48 -2.25
CA ASP A 153 9.91 1.54 -2.91
C ASP A 153 9.45 2.95 -2.46
N TYR A 154 8.13 3.18 -2.38
CA TYR A 154 7.59 4.44 -1.85
C TYR A 154 8.05 4.71 -0.42
N TYR A 155 8.04 3.71 0.46
CA TYR A 155 8.53 3.85 1.83
C TYR A 155 10.02 4.23 1.85
N LEU A 156 10.86 3.58 1.04
CA LEU A 156 12.28 3.90 0.95
C LEU A 156 12.54 5.33 0.43
N TRP A 157 11.73 5.83 -0.51
CA TRP A 157 11.83 7.21 -0.98
C TRP A 157 11.43 8.25 0.06
N ARG A 158 10.41 7.94 0.86
CA ARG A 158 9.99 8.82 1.96
C ARG A 158 10.95 8.79 3.14
N HIS A 159 11.66 7.67 3.32
CA HIS A 159 12.59 7.42 4.42
C HIS A 159 13.99 7.09 3.90
N PRO A 160 14.72 8.04 3.28
CA PRO A 160 16.07 7.80 2.78
C PRO A 160 17.07 7.45 3.89
N ALA A 161 16.75 7.77 5.14
CA ALA A 161 17.49 7.39 6.35
C ALA A 161 16.65 6.43 7.23
N THR A 162 16.02 5.44 6.60
CA THR A 162 15.19 4.44 7.29
C THR A 162 15.98 3.61 8.31
N TRP A 163 15.31 3.19 9.39
CA TRP A 163 15.81 2.25 10.39
C TRP A 163 15.75 0.79 9.93
N LEU A 164 15.15 0.51 8.76
CA LEU A 164 15.09 -0.84 8.21
C LEU A 164 16.48 -1.43 8.00
N ALA A 165 16.66 -2.68 8.41
CA ALA A 165 17.88 -3.44 8.13
C ALA A 165 17.96 -3.89 6.67
N GLY A 166 16.82 -4.01 5.99
CA GLY A 166 16.77 -4.37 4.59
C GLY A 166 15.40 -4.16 3.95
N ALA A 167 15.38 -4.21 2.62
CA ALA A 167 14.16 -4.16 1.84
C ALA A 167 14.21 -5.15 0.67
N VAL A 168 13.07 -5.76 0.32
CA VAL A 168 12.96 -6.72 -0.77
C VAL A 168 11.81 -6.34 -1.71
N GLU A 169 12.18 -6.01 -2.94
CA GLU A 169 11.24 -5.63 -4.00
C GLU A 169 10.99 -6.82 -4.95
N MET A 170 9.83 -7.47 -4.85
CA MET A 170 9.50 -8.64 -5.68
C MET A 170 8.60 -8.23 -6.84
N SER A 171 9.15 -8.22 -8.06
CA SER A 171 8.41 -8.10 -9.33
C SER A 171 7.67 -6.76 -9.56
N ALA A 172 8.08 -5.68 -8.90
CA ALA A 172 7.71 -4.29 -9.24
C ALA A 172 8.56 -3.29 -8.43
N ASN A 173 8.48 -2.02 -8.80
CA ASN A 173 8.95 -0.86 -8.06
C ASN A 173 8.04 0.32 -8.40
N ALA A 174 8.25 1.51 -7.83
CA ALA A 174 7.32 2.62 -8.04
C ALA A 174 7.31 3.24 -9.45
N LEU A 175 8.10 2.70 -10.38
CA LEU A 175 8.01 2.99 -11.82
C LEU A 175 7.22 1.93 -12.62
N SER A 176 6.71 0.88 -11.98
CA SER A 176 6.09 -0.29 -12.64
C SER A 176 4.60 -0.12 -13.01
N GLY A 177 4.09 1.11 -13.02
CA GLY A 177 2.71 1.48 -13.38
C GLY A 177 2.62 2.98 -13.70
N PRO A 178 1.43 3.56 -13.91
CA PRO A 178 1.34 5.01 -13.95
C PRO A 178 1.81 5.56 -12.59
N ALA A 179 2.83 6.42 -12.62
CA ALA A 179 3.44 6.97 -11.41
C ALA A 179 2.42 7.69 -10.51
N TYR A 180 1.35 8.20 -11.11
CA TYR A 180 0.21 8.79 -10.42
C TYR A 180 -1.06 8.76 -11.27
N ALA A 181 -2.22 8.83 -10.62
CA ALA A 181 -3.52 8.95 -11.28
C ALA A 181 -3.98 10.42 -11.35
N PRO A 182 -4.65 10.85 -12.44
CA PRO A 182 -5.29 12.16 -12.49
C PRO A 182 -6.37 12.29 -11.42
N PRO A 183 -6.53 13.47 -10.78
CA PRO A 183 -7.58 13.70 -9.80
C PRO A 183 -8.98 13.41 -10.36
N ASN A 184 -9.84 12.83 -9.52
CA ASN A 184 -11.21 12.41 -9.80
C ASN A 184 -11.40 11.27 -10.82
N SER A 185 -10.33 10.73 -11.42
CA SER A 185 -10.47 9.75 -12.51
C SER A 185 -11.24 8.48 -12.10
N ALA A 186 -10.96 7.92 -10.92
CA ALA A 186 -11.74 6.81 -10.37
C ALA A 186 -13.09 7.25 -9.77
N LEU A 187 -13.11 8.37 -9.04
CA LEU A 187 -14.32 8.84 -8.35
C LEU A 187 -15.45 9.23 -9.27
N ASP A 188 -15.17 9.85 -10.42
CA ASP A 188 -16.21 10.24 -11.38
C ASP A 188 -16.89 9.01 -12.00
N ILE A 189 -16.14 7.93 -12.23
CA ILE A 189 -16.67 6.65 -12.73
C ILE A 189 -17.58 6.03 -11.67
N VAL A 190 -17.06 5.86 -10.44
CA VAL A 190 -17.83 5.28 -9.34
C VAL A 190 -19.07 6.12 -9.04
N ALA A 191 -18.94 7.45 -9.04
CA ALA A 191 -20.06 8.35 -8.82
C ALA A 191 -21.14 8.20 -9.88
N ALA A 192 -20.77 8.15 -11.17
CA ALA A 192 -21.72 7.94 -12.26
C ALA A 192 -22.52 6.64 -12.07
N ASP A 193 -21.83 5.55 -11.73
CA ASP A 193 -22.44 4.23 -11.61
C ASP A 193 -23.45 4.14 -10.46
N VAL A 194 -23.17 4.80 -9.34
CA VAL A 194 -24.03 4.74 -8.14
C VAL A 194 -25.03 5.90 -8.07
N GLY A 195 -25.14 6.70 -9.13
CA GLY A 195 -26.05 7.84 -9.21
C GLY A 195 -25.67 9.01 -8.31
N CYS A 196 -24.37 9.18 -8.02
CA CYS A 196 -23.82 10.34 -7.34
C CYS A 196 -23.39 11.44 -8.34
N PRO A 197 -23.28 12.71 -7.90
CA PRO A 197 -22.79 13.79 -8.75
C PRO A 197 -21.37 13.53 -9.29
N VAL A 198 -21.18 13.71 -10.60
CA VAL A 198 -19.87 13.59 -11.30
C VAL A 198 -19.21 14.94 -11.57
N SER A 199 -19.99 16.02 -11.51
CA SER A 199 -19.50 17.38 -11.66
C SER A 199 -19.51 18.04 -10.30
N LEU A 200 -18.44 18.78 -9.99
CA LEU A 200 -18.43 19.79 -8.95
C LEU A 200 -19.49 20.84 -9.32
N SER A 201 -20.76 20.54 -9.07
CA SER A 201 -21.80 21.54 -9.04
C SER A 201 -21.37 22.64 -8.06
N ASN A 202 -21.93 23.85 -8.13
CA ASN A 202 -21.58 24.97 -7.23
C ASN A 202 -21.79 24.69 -5.71
N GLN A 203 -21.99 23.44 -5.31
CA GLN A 203 -22.03 22.91 -3.95
C GLN A 203 -20.74 22.16 -3.65
N THR A 204 -19.99 22.68 -2.68
CA THR A 204 -18.78 22.05 -2.14
C THR A 204 -19.10 20.67 -1.56
N HIS A 205 -18.27 19.66 -1.87
CA HIS A 205 -18.32 18.31 -1.30
C HIS A 205 -19.52 17.41 -1.68
N SER A 206 -20.24 17.75 -2.76
CA SER A 206 -21.46 17.00 -3.17
C SER A 206 -21.18 15.56 -3.64
N GLN A 207 -20.03 15.32 -4.28
CA GLN A 207 -19.64 13.98 -4.76
C GLN A 207 -19.18 13.09 -3.60
N LEU A 208 -18.23 13.56 -2.79
CA LEU A 208 -17.70 12.83 -1.63
C LEU A 208 -18.80 12.50 -0.63
N SER A 209 -19.70 13.45 -0.35
CA SER A 209 -20.80 13.24 0.61
C SER A 209 -21.77 12.17 0.13
N CYS A 210 -22.11 12.16 -1.16
CA CYS A 210 -22.97 11.12 -1.74
C CYS A 210 -22.31 9.75 -1.69
N LEU A 211 -21.04 9.65 -2.09
CA LEU A 211 -20.27 8.40 -2.08
C LEU A 211 -20.06 7.84 -0.68
N LYS A 212 -19.87 8.69 0.34
CA LYS A 212 -19.81 8.29 1.76
C LYS A 212 -21.13 7.71 2.28
N GLY A 213 -22.25 8.01 1.64
CA GLY A 213 -23.56 7.45 1.98
C GLY A 213 -23.86 6.11 1.32
N LYS A 214 -22.98 5.59 0.46
CA LYS A 214 -23.14 4.31 -0.23
C LYS A 214 -22.56 3.16 0.60
N SER A 215 -23.16 1.98 0.51
CA SER A 215 -22.58 0.78 1.12
C SER A 215 -21.32 0.34 0.35
N ILE A 216 -20.45 -0.45 0.99
CA ILE A 216 -19.30 -1.08 0.33
C ILE A 216 -19.76 -1.81 -0.95
N HIS A 217 -20.84 -2.58 -0.84
CA HIS A 217 -21.37 -3.37 -1.95
C HIS A 217 -21.88 -2.49 -3.10
N ASP A 218 -22.52 -1.36 -2.81
CA ASP A 218 -22.97 -0.43 -3.84
C ASP A 218 -21.80 0.17 -4.63
N LEU A 219 -20.63 0.33 -4.00
CA LEU A 219 -19.42 0.88 -4.61
C LEU A 219 -18.64 -0.15 -5.44
N GLN A 220 -18.88 -1.45 -5.25
CA GLN A 220 -18.22 -2.56 -5.96
C GLN A 220 -18.87 -2.86 -7.32
N THR A 221 -19.04 -1.83 -8.16
CA THR A 221 -19.76 -1.95 -9.43
C THR A 221 -18.96 -2.74 -10.46
N THR A 222 -19.64 -3.42 -11.40
CA THR A 222 -18.97 -4.18 -12.48
C THR A 222 -17.99 -3.32 -13.28
N LEU A 223 -18.32 -2.05 -13.54
CA LEU A 223 -17.43 -1.13 -14.23
C LEU A 223 -16.24 -0.76 -13.34
N PHE A 224 -16.44 -0.44 -12.07
CA PHE A 224 -15.35 -0.17 -11.13
C PHE A 224 -14.39 -1.36 -10.98
N ASN A 225 -14.92 -2.57 -10.97
CA ASN A 225 -14.14 -3.80 -10.84
C ASN A 225 -13.35 -4.13 -12.11
N THR A 226 -13.78 -3.61 -13.28
CA THR A 226 -13.13 -3.84 -14.58
C THR A 226 -12.25 -2.66 -15.04
N SER A 227 -12.45 -1.46 -14.49
CA SER A 227 -11.68 -0.24 -14.79
C SER A 227 -10.48 -0.05 -13.86
N THR A 228 -9.58 -1.03 -13.92
CA THR A 228 -8.10 -0.94 -13.88
C THR A 228 -7.40 -0.15 -12.76
N ASN A 229 -6.49 -0.87 -12.09
CA ASN A 229 -5.40 -0.41 -11.21
C ASN A 229 -4.77 0.97 -11.47
N THR A 230 -4.72 1.43 -12.73
CA THR A 230 -4.15 2.71 -13.12
C THR A 230 -4.86 3.93 -12.53
N LEU A 231 -6.13 3.78 -12.11
CA LEU A 231 -6.94 4.90 -11.62
C LEU A 231 -6.87 5.07 -10.10
N SER A 232 -6.36 4.07 -9.38
CA SER A 232 -6.26 4.06 -7.92
C SER A 232 -4.82 4.11 -7.42
N THR A 233 -3.89 4.56 -8.26
CA THR A 233 -2.51 4.82 -7.83
C THR A 233 -2.43 6.12 -7.01
N PRO A 234 -1.41 6.26 -6.15
CA PRO A 234 -1.15 7.49 -5.41
C PRO A 234 -1.09 8.75 -6.30
N THR A 235 -1.34 9.92 -5.74
CA THR A 235 -1.21 11.22 -6.42
C THR A 235 -0.06 12.05 -5.86
N ILE A 236 0.43 13.04 -6.62
CA ILE A 236 1.46 13.97 -6.12
C ILE A 236 0.76 15.00 -5.21
N ASP A 237 1.02 14.92 -3.91
CA ASP A 237 0.40 15.77 -2.88
C ASP A 237 1.42 16.61 -2.10
N SER A 238 2.71 16.56 -2.48
CA SER A 238 3.84 17.23 -1.82
C SER A 238 3.99 16.90 -0.32
N THR A 239 3.34 15.84 0.16
CA THR A 239 3.41 15.38 1.55
C THR A 239 3.87 13.93 1.62
N THR A 240 3.26 13.07 0.83
CA THR A 240 3.58 11.65 0.71
C THR A 240 4.33 11.35 -0.60
N LEU A 241 4.01 12.06 -1.69
CA LEU A 241 4.74 12.03 -2.95
C LEU A 241 5.06 13.44 -3.45
N PHE A 242 6.30 13.64 -3.89
CA PHE A 242 6.83 14.94 -4.29
C PHE A 242 7.00 15.06 -5.82
N PRO A 243 6.82 16.26 -6.40
CA PRO A 243 7.07 16.50 -7.81
C PRO A 243 8.56 16.37 -8.15
N SER A 244 8.89 15.94 -9.37
CA SER A 244 10.26 15.66 -9.82
C SER A 244 11.25 16.84 -9.75
N SER A 245 10.78 18.06 -9.48
CA SER A 245 11.59 19.28 -9.31
C SER A 245 12.07 19.53 -7.88
N SER A 246 11.58 18.78 -6.88
CA SER A 246 12.25 18.72 -5.58
C SER A 246 13.51 17.86 -5.72
N SER A 247 14.53 18.08 -4.89
CA SER A 247 15.83 17.39 -4.92
C SER A 247 15.80 15.85 -4.77
N THR A 248 14.61 15.26 -4.79
CA THR A 248 14.26 13.83 -4.79
C THR A 248 13.59 13.50 -6.12
N SER A 249 14.34 13.56 -7.22
CA SER A 249 13.86 13.02 -8.49
C SER A 249 13.65 11.50 -8.33
N PHE A 250 12.59 10.96 -8.94
CA PHE A 250 12.39 9.51 -9.11
C PHE A 250 13.60 8.76 -9.73
N THR A 251 14.62 9.51 -10.18
CA THR A 251 15.88 9.00 -10.72
C THR A 251 17.01 8.81 -9.70
N THR A 252 16.88 9.31 -8.46
CA THR A 252 17.91 9.20 -7.42
C THR A 252 17.44 8.28 -6.30
N ARG A 253 17.59 6.97 -6.49
CA ARG A 253 17.36 5.96 -5.45
C ARG A 253 18.29 6.24 -4.26
N PRO A 254 17.82 6.12 -3.00
CA PRO A 254 18.72 6.03 -1.85
C PRO A 254 19.75 4.92 -2.09
N THR A 255 20.97 5.12 -1.59
CA THR A 255 22.01 4.07 -1.64
C THR A 255 21.43 2.75 -1.13
N PRO A 256 21.69 1.61 -1.79
CA PRO A 256 21.22 0.31 -1.32
C PRO A 256 21.58 0.12 0.15
N LEU A 257 20.61 -0.30 0.97
CA LEU A 257 20.85 -0.62 2.37
C LEU A 257 22.02 -1.63 2.46
N PRO A 258 23.00 -1.40 3.34
CA PRO A 258 24.18 -2.26 3.42
C PRO A 258 23.75 -3.68 3.79
N THR A 259 23.94 -4.62 2.86
CA THR A 259 23.73 -6.04 3.14
C THR A 259 24.97 -6.60 3.82
N SER A 260 24.79 -7.31 4.94
CA SER A 260 25.88 -7.97 5.68
C SER A 260 26.46 -9.21 4.98
N ASN A 261 26.07 -9.48 3.73
CA ASN A 261 26.51 -10.65 2.98
C ASN A 261 26.75 -10.34 1.48
N PRO A 262 28.02 -10.32 1.01
CA PRO A 262 28.35 -9.98 -0.38
C PRO A 262 27.82 -10.99 -1.42
N ALA A 263 27.33 -12.17 -1.02
CA ALA A 263 26.75 -13.16 -1.94
C ALA A 263 25.36 -12.77 -2.50
N ASN A 264 24.67 -11.81 -1.87
CA ASN A 264 23.33 -11.37 -2.31
C ASN A 264 23.34 -10.12 -3.22
N GLN A 265 24.52 -9.58 -3.56
CA GLN A 265 24.63 -8.40 -4.43
C GLN A 265 24.11 -8.63 -5.87
N GLN A 266 23.90 -9.87 -6.29
CA GLN A 266 23.53 -10.23 -7.67
C GLN A 266 22.03 -10.41 -7.94
N LYS A 267 21.12 -10.16 -6.99
CA LYS A 267 19.67 -10.36 -7.22
C LYS A 267 18.75 -9.16 -6.98
N ALA A 268 19.27 -8.00 -6.58
CA ALA A 268 18.50 -6.76 -6.53
C ALA A 268 18.78 -5.89 -7.78
N SER A 269 18.53 -6.44 -8.97
CA SER A 269 18.55 -5.67 -10.21
C SER A 269 17.17 -5.75 -10.87
N SER A 270 16.31 -4.78 -10.60
CA SER A 270 15.15 -4.52 -11.46
C SER A 270 15.66 -3.83 -12.73
N SER A 271 16.05 -4.60 -13.73
CA SER A 271 16.27 -4.06 -15.07
C SER A 271 14.91 -3.81 -15.73
N ALA A 272 14.36 -2.61 -15.59
CA ALA A 272 13.35 -2.12 -16.52
C ALA A 272 14.05 -1.84 -17.86
N PRO A 273 13.66 -2.46 -18.99
CA PRO A 273 14.23 -2.12 -20.28
C PRO A 273 13.86 -0.67 -20.64
N SER A 274 14.86 0.11 -21.05
CA SER A 274 14.65 1.46 -21.59
C SER A 274 13.79 1.38 -22.85
N ILE A 275 12.58 1.97 -22.81
CA ILE A 275 11.78 2.18 -24.02
C ILE A 275 12.41 3.33 -24.79
N SER A 276 13.19 3.02 -25.82
CA SER A 276 13.57 4.00 -26.84
C SER A 276 12.34 4.34 -27.69
N THR A 277 11.92 5.60 -27.67
CA THR A 277 10.91 6.12 -28.62
C THR A 277 11.42 5.96 -30.06
N PRO A 278 10.65 5.36 -30.98
CA PRO A 278 11.03 5.36 -32.39
C PRO A 278 10.95 6.77 -32.96
N SER A 279 11.99 7.20 -33.69
CA SER A 279 11.97 8.47 -34.40
C SER A 279 10.94 8.43 -35.55
N ASN A 280 10.02 9.39 -35.54
CA ASN A 280 9.11 9.66 -36.65
C ASN A 280 9.90 10.01 -37.93
N ASN A 281 10.07 9.04 -38.82
CA ASN A 281 10.40 9.33 -40.22
C ASN A 281 9.10 9.34 -41.03
N ASN A 282 8.57 10.55 -41.23
CA ASN A 282 7.53 10.83 -42.19
C ASN A 282 8.18 10.83 -43.60
N PRO A 283 7.76 10.00 -44.57
CA PRO A 283 8.23 10.14 -45.93
C PRO A 283 7.42 11.23 -46.62
N THR A 284 8.04 12.37 -46.88
CA THR A 284 7.60 13.27 -47.94
C THR A 284 7.81 12.59 -49.29
N THR A 285 6.78 12.72 -50.14
CA THR A 285 6.66 12.31 -51.55
C THR A 285 7.89 12.55 -52.41
#